data_AF-A0A7X7PMC3-F1
#
_entry.id   AF-A0A7X7PMC3-F1
#
_cell.length_a   1.000
_cell.length_b   1.000
_cell.length_c   1.000
_cell.angle_alpha   90.00
_cell.angle_beta   90.00
_cell.angle_gamma   90.00
#
_symmetry.space_group_name_H-M   'P 1'
#
loop_
_entity.id
_entity.type
_entity.pdbx_description
1 polymer ?
#
loop_
_entity_poly.entity_id
_entity_poly.type
_entity_poly.pdbx_seq_one_letter_code
_entity_poly.pdbx_strand_id
1 'polypeptide(L)'
;VRLCRALSLEERGTLLEDLKGQVESWPLGDHRRLTPDEVARLAASSVIEVGSHAVSHTVPGGLTPGVFPEELRSSKEYLEQVTERAVDLLAYPFGARGDLTAASIRSARQCGYAAACANYAGLVWRWSDLHSLHRFLVRDWDGEALGQKLEDWFDGRA
;
A
#
# COMPACT_ATOMS: atom_id res chain seq x y z
N VAL A 1 7.41 -15.31 6.64
CA VAL A 1 7.36 -13.92 6.11
C VAL A 1 7.52 -12.82 7.19
N ARG A 2 7.69 -13.12 8.49
CA ARG A 2 8.05 -12.09 9.50
C ARG A 2 9.53 -11.71 9.52
N LEU A 3 10.41 -12.55 8.97
CA LEU A 3 11.87 -12.40 9.04
C LEU A 3 12.36 -11.10 8.41
N CYS A 4 11.85 -10.72 7.24
CA CYS A 4 12.31 -9.52 6.53
C CYS A 4 11.72 -8.20 7.08
N ARG A 5 10.69 -8.26 7.93
CA ARG A 5 9.96 -7.07 8.39
C ARG A 5 10.79 -6.21 9.34
N ALA A 6 11.68 -6.83 10.11
CA ALA A 6 12.56 -6.15 11.06
C ALA A 6 13.88 -5.69 10.43
N LEU A 7 14.18 -6.10 9.20
CA LEU A 7 15.41 -5.73 8.49
C LEU A 7 15.28 -4.34 7.88
N SER A 8 16.37 -3.58 7.94
CA SER A 8 16.55 -2.36 7.15
C SER A 8 16.43 -2.65 5.65
N LEU A 9 16.29 -1.61 4.83
CA LEU A 9 16.22 -1.77 3.37
C LEU A 9 17.49 -2.41 2.80
N GLU A 10 18.65 -2.05 3.34
CA GLU A 10 19.95 -2.59 2.92
C GLU A 10 20.08 -4.08 3.28
N GLU A 11 19.84 -4.45 4.54
CA GLU A 11 19.89 -5.86 4.98
C GLU A 11 18.90 -6.72 4.20
N ARG A 12 17.70 -6.19 3.92
CA ARG A 12 16.69 -6.87 3.13
C ARG A 12 17.13 -7.02 1.68
N GLY A 13 17.77 -6.00 1.10
CA GLY A 13 18.34 -6.07 -0.25
C GLY A 13 19.38 -7.18 -0.35
N THR A 14 20.35 -7.20 0.56
CA THR A 14 21.39 -8.24 0.64
C THR A 14 20.79 -9.64 0.79
N LEU A 15 19.83 -9.82 1.70
CA LEU A 15 19.15 -11.11 1.88
C LEU A 15 18.38 -11.55 0.63
N LEU A 16 17.69 -10.63 -0.04
CA LEU A 16 16.93 -10.96 -1.25
C LEU A 16 17.86 -11.33 -2.42
N GLU A 17 19.02 -10.68 -2.55
CA GLU A 17 20.01 -11.06 -3.57
C GLU A 17 20.66 -12.42 -3.28
N ASP A 18 21.01 -12.69 -2.02
CA ASP A 18 21.52 -14.01 -1.61
C ASP A 18 20.48 -15.12 -1.91
N LEU A 19 19.22 -14.89 -1.52
CA LEU A 19 18.13 -15.82 -1.82
C LEU A 19 17.95 -16.02 -3.33
N LYS A 20 18.00 -14.96 -4.15
CA LYS A 20 17.92 -15.08 -5.61
C LYS A 20 19.04 -15.95 -6.17
N GLY A 21 20.26 -15.85 -5.64
CA GLY A 21 21.39 -16.69 -6.05
C GLY A 21 21.25 -18.17 -5.68
N GLN A 22 20.35 -18.50 -4.75
CA GLN A 22 20.11 -19.87 -4.28
C GLN A 22 18.93 -20.57 -4.98
N VAL A 23 18.20 -19.90 -5.87
CA VAL A 23 17.07 -20.47 -6.61
C VAL A 23 17.32 -20.39 -8.11
N GLU A 24 17.28 -21.53 -8.80
CA GLU A 24 17.53 -21.60 -10.26
C GLU A 24 16.50 -20.83 -11.09
N SER A 25 15.24 -20.83 -10.66
CA SER A 25 14.19 -19.99 -11.26
C SER A 25 13.02 -19.84 -10.31
N TRP A 26 12.38 -18.67 -10.34
CA TRP A 26 11.08 -18.46 -9.71
C TRP A 26 10.05 -18.33 -10.82
N PRO A 27 9.19 -19.34 -11.07
CA PRO A 27 8.08 -19.14 -11.97
C PRO A 27 7.19 -18.07 -11.36
N LEU A 28 7.19 -16.87 -11.95
CA LEU A 28 6.35 -15.75 -11.51
C LEU A 28 4.85 -16.07 -11.64
N GLY A 29 4.50 -17.12 -12.39
CA GLY A 29 3.13 -17.54 -12.65
C GLY A 29 2.26 -16.36 -13.11
N ASP A 30 0.98 -16.40 -12.76
CA ASP A 30 0.05 -15.28 -12.97
C ASP A 30 0.21 -14.15 -11.94
N HIS A 31 1.29 -14.15 -11.14
CA HIS A 31 1.52 -13.22 -10.03
C HIS A 31 2.56 -12.14 -10.35
N ARG A 32 2.83 -11.88 -11.63
CA ARG A 32 3.72 -10.78 -12.04
C ARG A 32 3.13 -9.42 -11.65
N ARG A 33 4.01 -8.44 -11.48
CA ARG A 33 3.60 -7.03 -11.33
C ARG A 33 3.10 -6.49 -12.67
N LEU A 34 2.26 -5.46 -12.60
CA LEU A 34 1.92 -4.66 -13.77
C LEU A 34 3.17 -3.97 -14.31
N THR A 35 3.26 -3.90 -15.63
CA THR A 35 4.27 -3.10 -16.34
C THR A 35 3.88 -1.63 -16.34
N PRO A 36 4.82 -0.69 -16.57
CA PRO A 36 4.50 0.73 -16.67
C PRO A 36 3.43 1.03 -17.73
N ASP A 37 3.50 0.39 -18.90
CA ASP A 37 2.50 0.56 -19.97
C ASP A 37 1.11 0.07 -19.56
N GLU A 38 1.02 -1.00 -18.76
CA GLU A 38 -0.24 -1.47 -18.21
C GLU A 38 -0.82 -0.50 -17.18
N VAL A 39 0.03 0.04 -16.31
CA VAL A 39 -0.37 1.06 -15.33
C VAL A 39 -0.88 2.31 -16.06
N ALA A 40 -0.18 2.77 -17.09
CA ALA A 40 -0.60 3.91 -17.91
C ALA A 40 -1.96 3.67 -18.59
N ARG A 41 -2.18 2.46 -19.15
CA ARG A 41 -3.49 2.09 -19.73
C ARG A 41 -4.61 2.06 -18.69
N LEU A 42 -4.35 1.55 -17.48
CA LEU A 42 -5.33 1.55 -16.40
C LEU A 42 -5.66 2.97 -15.93
N ALA A 43 -4.65 3.83 -15.80
CA ALA A 43 -4.85 5.23 -15.44
C ALA A 43 -5.67 6.00 -16.48
N ALA A 44 -5.67 5.56 -17.75
CA ALA A 44 -6.51 6.15 -18.80
C ALA A 44 -8.01 5.82 -18.68
N SER A 45 -8.37 4.86 -17.81
CA SER A 45 -9.76 4.48 -17.56
C SER A 45 -10.51 5.55 -16.76
N SER A 46 -11.81 5.73 -17.04
CA SER A 46 -12.67 6.61 -16.25
C SER A 46 -13.16 5.97 -14.94
N VAL A 47 -12.88 4.69 -14.71
CA VAL A 47 -13.37 3.93 -13.55
C VAL A 47 -12.25 3.35 -12.67
N ILE A 48 -10.99 3.62 -13.01
CA ILE A 48 -9.82 3.11 -12.27
C ILE A 48 -8.97 4.29 -11.85
N GLU A 49 -8.60 4.31 -10.57
CA GLU A 49 -7.70 5.28 -9.97
C GLU A 49 -6.38 4.59 -9.62
N VAL A 50 -5.24 5.21 -9.96
CA VAL A 50 -3.91 4.68 -9.65
C VAL A 50 -3.33 5.45 -8.47
N GLY A 51 -3.38 4.83 -7.29
CA GLY A 51 -2.74 5.34 -6.08
C GLY A 51 -1.32 4.80 -5.87
N SER A 52 -0.59 5.46 -4.97
CA SER A 52 0.73 5.06 -4.50
C SER A 52 0.67 3.97 -3.43
N HIS A 53 1.71 3.14 -3.37
CA HIS A 53 1.88 2.12 -2.32
C HIS A 53 3.32 2.06 -1.77
N ALA A 54 4.02 3.21 -1.77
CA ALA A 54 5.46 3.33 -1.52
C ALA A 54 6.30 2.51 -2.54
N VAL A 55 7.63 2.53 -2.41
CA VAL A 55 8.52 1.87 -3.38
C VAL A 55 8.76 0.41 -2.99
N SER A 56 9.19 0.18 -1.75
CA SER A 56 9.74 -1.11 -1.33
C SER A 56 8.74 -1.98 -0.54
N HIS A 57 7.48 -1.53 -0.39
CA HIS A 57 6.47 -2.18 0.45
C HIS A 57 6.99 -2.48 1.88
N THR A 58 7.61 -1.51 2.54
CA THR A 58 8.13 -1.64 3.91
C THR A 58 7.16 -1.03 4.94
N VAL A 59 7.07 -1.66 6.11
CA VAL A 59 6.34 -1.09 7.25
C VAL A 59 6.99 0.24 7.66
N PRO A 60 6.24 1.34 7.76
CA PRO A 60 6.80 2.64 8.09
C PRO A 60 7.58 2.66 9.40
N GLY A 61 7.08 1.98 10.44
CA GLY A 61 7.74 1.88 11.74
C GLY A 61 9.03 1.07 11.78
N GLY A 62 9.38 0.36 10.69
CA GLY A 62 10.65 -0.37 10.55
C GLY A 62 11.75 0.43 9.85
N LEU A 63 11.50 1.70 9.51
CA LEU A 63 12.43 2.55 8.76
C LEU A 63 13.05 3.62 9.65
N THR A 64 14.30 3.95 9.37
CA THR A 64 14.99 5.12 9.94
C THR A 64 14.21 6.40 9.63
N PRO A 65 14.15 7.38 10.55
CA PRO A 65 13.55 8.68 10.28
C PRO A 65 14.08 9.30 8.98
N GLY A 66 13.19 9.76 8.10
CA GLY A 66 13.54 10.35 6.81
C GLY A 66 13.45 9.40 5.61
N VAL A 67 13.62 8.09 5.81
CA VAL A 67 13.52 7.10 4.71
C VAL A 67 12.08 6.95 4.20
N PHE A 68 11.11 6.91 5.11
CA PHE A 68 9.71 6.74 4.69
C PHE A 68 9.15 7.93 3.85
N PRO A 69 9.39 9.20 4.18
CA PRO A 69 9.08 10.31 3.28
C PRO A 69 9.69 10.18 1.88
N GLU A 70 10.91 9.66 1.76
CA GLU A 70 11.56 9.43 0.46
C GLU A 70 10.83 8.35 -0.33
N GLU A 71 10.57 7.20 0.28
CA GLU A 71 9.76 6.11 -0.28
C GLU A 71 8.41 6.61 -0.82
N LEU A 72 7.76 7.51 -0.08
CA LEU A 72 6.50 8.10 -0.47
C LEU A 72 6.63 9.06 -1.66
N ARG A 73 7.68 9.90 -1.68
CA ARG A 73 7.91 10.87 -2.75
C ARG A 73 8.33 10.18 -4.04
N SER A 74 9.33 9.30 -3.99
CA SER A 74 9.82 8.59 -5.19
C SER A 74 8.72 7.74 -5.82
N SER A 75 7.87 7.10 -5.01
CA SER A 75 6.72 6.34 -5.53
C SER A 75 5.70 7.23 -6.23
N LYS A 76 5.38 8.39 -5.65
CA LYS A 76 4.48 9.39 -6.25
C LYS A 76 5.06 9.87 -7.59
N GLU A 77 6.27 10.42 -7.58
CA GLU A 77 6.93 11.00 -8.76
C GLU A 77 7.04 9.98 -9.90
N TYR A 78 7.42 8.74 -9.61
CA TYR A 78 7.49 7.68 -10.61
C TYR A 78 6.13 7.38 -11.24
N LEU A 79 5.08 7.24 -10.42
CA LEU A 79 3.74 6.95 -10.93
C LEU A 79 3.17 8.15 -11.71
N GLU A 80 3.43 9.37 -11.29
CA GLU A 80 3.02 10.58 -12.02
C GLU A 80 3.71 10.66 -13.38
N GLN A 81 4.98 10.27 -13.47
CA GLN A 81 5.70 10.17 -14.74
C GLN A 81 5.11 9.07 -15.64
N VAL A 82 4.76 7.90 -15.10
CA VAL A 82 4.21 6.78 -15.88
C VAL A 82 2.78 7.05 -16.34
N THR A 83 1.96 7.68 -15.49
CA THR A 83 0.53 7.87 -15.73
C THR A 83 0.20 9.21 -16.38
N GLU A 84 1.15 10.14 -16.42
CA GLU A 84 0.99 11.54 -16.83
C GLU A 84 -0.17 12.25 -16.12
N ARG A 85 -0.44 11.85 -14.87
CA ARG A 85 -1.51 12.34 -13.99
C ARG A 85 -0.99 12.54 -12.59
N ALA A 86 -1.68 13.35 -11.79
CA ALA A 86 -1.39 13.48 -10.36
C ALA A 86 -1.72 12.17 -9.62
N VAL A 87 -0.90 11.80 -8.64
CA VAL A 87 -1.12 10.61 -7.80
C VAL A 87 -1.41 11.06 -6.37
N ASP A 88 -2.69 11.24 -6.06
CA ASP A 88 -3.13 11.91 -4.84
C ASP A 88 -3.48 10.96 -3.69
N LEU A 89 -3.61 9.67 -3.99
CA LEU A 89 -4.01 8.64 -3.02
C LEU A 89 -2.84 7.75 -2.64
N LEU A 90 -2.77 7.39 -1.36
CA LEU A 90 -1.80 6.43 -0.82
C LEU A 90 -2.52 5.26 -0.18
N ALA A 91 -2.00 4.05 -0.33
CA ALA A 91 -2.26 2.95 0.59
C ALA A 91 -0.99 2.67 1.40
N TYR A 92 -1.08 2.57 2.73
CA TYR A 92 0.11 2.23 3.52
C TYR A 92 0.47 0.74 3.36
N PRO A 93 1.74 0.39 3.12
CA PRO A 93 2.19 -1.01 3.15
C PRO A 93 1.83 -1.66 4.49
N PHE A 94 1.24 -2.86 4.43
CA PHE A 94 0.65 -3.61 5.55
C PHE A 94 -0.53 -2.91 6.23
N GLY A 95 -0.33 -1.69 6.75
CA GLY A 95 -1.38 -0.77 7.14
C GLY A 95 -2.15 -1.10 8.42
N ALA A 96 -1.73 -2.07 9.24
CA ALA A 96 -2.44 -2.40 10.48
C ALA A 96 -2.26 -1.31 11.56
N ARG A 97 -3.06 -1.34 12.63
CA ARG A 97 -3.01 -0.33 13.71
C ARG A 97 -1.61 -0.16 14.33
N GLY A 98 -0.82 -1.22 14.41
CA GLY A 98 0.56 -1.17 14.93
C GLY A 98 1.62 -0.76 13.90
N ASP A 99 1.24 -0.61 12.64
CA ASP A 99 2.15 -0.30 11.53
C ASP A 99 2.19 1.20 11.23
N LEU A 100 1.10 1.90 11.52
CA LEU A 100 0.96 3.34 11.34
C LEU A 100 1.38 4.10 12.59
N THR A 101 2.23 5.10 12.40
CA THR A 101 2.60 6.06 13.46
C THR A 101 2.15 7.47 13.08
N ALA A 102 2.09 8.37 14.05
CA ALA A 102 1.83 9.78 13.78
C ALA A 102 2.88 10.39 12.82
N ALA A 103 4.12 9.88 12.83
CA ALA A 103 5.16 10.29 11.89
C ALA A 103 4.81 9.86 10.45
N SER A 104 4.37 8.62 10.25
CA SER A 104 3.97 8.09 8.94
C SER A 104 2.81 8.89 8.34
N ILE A 105 1.81 9.23 9.15
CA ILE A 105 0.66 10.06 8.75
C ILE A 105 1.12 11.48 8.36
N ARG A 106 2.02 12.08 9.15
CA ARG A 106 2.60 13.39 8.79
C ARG A 106 3.41 13.33 7.49
N SER A 107 4.18 12.27 7.26
CA SER A 107 4.94 12.09 6.02
C SER A 107 4.01 12.07 4.80
N ALA A 108 2.89 11.34 4.86
CA ALA A 108 1.92 11.32 3.77
C ALA A 108 1.36 12.72 3.46
N ARG A 109 1.06 13.53 4.48
CA ARG A 109 0.64 14.93 4.30
C ARG A 109 1.73 15.78 3.65
N GLN A 110 2.96 15.67 4.14
CA GLN A 110 4.09 16.46 3.65
C GLN A 110 4.49 16.12 2.21
N CYS A 111 4.27 14.88 1.79
CA CYS A 111 4.46 14.44 0.41
C CYS A 111 3.31 14.85 -0.53
N GLY A 112 2.29 15.57 -0.02
CA GLY A 112 1.22 16.11 -0.86
C GLY A 112 0.15 15.09 -1.27
N TYR A 113 -0.02 13.98 -0.55
CA TYR A 113 -1.17 13.10 -0.76
C TYR A 113 -2.45 13.76 -0.24
N ALA A 114 -3.53 13.71 -1.02
CA ALA A 114 -4.84 14.20 -0.61
C ALA A 114 -5.49 13.29 0.44
N ALA A 115 -5.31 11.97 0.31
CA ALA A 115 -5.78 10.98 1.27
C ALA A 115 -4.88 9.74 1.32
N ALA A 116 -4.93 9.02 2.44
CA ALA A 116 -4.19 7.78 2.63
C ALA A 116 -4.99 6.73 3.39
N CYS A 117 -4.99 5.50 2.88
CA CYS A 117 -5.74 4.37 3.41
C CYS A 117 -4.86 3.46 4.27
N ALA A 118 -5.30 3.24 5.50
CA ALA A 118 -4.83 2.17 6.38
C ALA A 118 -5.47 0.82 5.98
N ASN A 119 -5.15 -0.23 6.72
CA ASN A 119 -5.65 -1.59 6.51
C ASN A 119 -6.18 -2.20 7.82
N TYR A 120 -6.78 -1.38 8.66
CA TYR A 120 -7.56 -1.85 9.80
C TYR A 120 -9.01 -1.43 9.63
N ALA A 121 -9.89 -2.32 10.09
CA ALA A 121 -11.33 -2.23 9.90
C ALA A 121 -11.94 -0.99 10.58
N GLY A 122 -12.93 -0.41 9.90
CA GLY A 122 -13.74 0.69 10.43
C GLY A 122 -14.43 1.47 9.32
N LEU A 123 -15.56 2.08 9.66
CA LEU A 123 -16.26 3.00 8.78
C LEU A 123 -15.51 4.34 8.67
N VAL A 124 -15.63 4.97 7.51
CA VAL A 124 -15.13 6.32 7.24
C VAL A 124 -16.29 7.29 7.40
N TRP A 125 -16.07 8.37 8.16
CA TRP A 125 -17.02 9.43 8.41
C TRP A 125 -16.48 10.76 7.89
N ARG A 126 -17.33 11.79 7.81
CA ARG A 126 -16.90 13.15 7.41
C ARG A 126 -15.81 13.76 8.30
N TRP A 127 -15.63 13.24 9.51
CA TRP A 127 -14.63 13.67 10.50
C TRP A 127 -13.46 12.69 10.62
N SER A 128 -13.41 11.64 9.80
CA SER A 128 -12.25 10.76 9.74
C SER A 128 -11.03 11.54 9.25
N ASP A 129 -9.86 11.18 9.78
CA ASP A 129 -8.61 11.70 9.26
C ASP A 129 -8.37 11.15 7.85
N LEU A 130 -8.34 12.05 6.85
CA LEU A 130 -8.11 11.71 5.45
C LEU A 130 -6.80 10.96 5.20
N HIS A 131 -5.81 11.09 6.09
CA HIS A 131 -4.51 10.42 5.96
C HIS A 131 -4.40 9.12 6.76
N SER A 132 -5.52 8.62 7.30
CA SER A 132 -5.61 7.29 7.93
C SER A 132 -6.98 6.65 7.73
N LEU A 133 -7.52 6.74 6.51
CA LEU A 133 -8.82 6.17 6.17
C LEU A 133 -8.83 4.65 6.39
N HIS A 134 -9.86 4.17 7.08
CA HIS A 134 -10.01 2.76 7.40
C HIS A 134 -10.43 1.97 6.15
N ARG A 135 -10.08 0.68 6.13
CA ARG A 135 -10.50 -0.25 5.08
C ARG A 135 -10.87 -1.59 5.70
N PHE A 136 -11.83 -2.27 5.10
CA PHE A 136 -12.14 -3.66 5.41
C PHE A 136 -11.37 -4.58 4.47
N LEU A 137 -10.78 -5.64 5.03
CA LEU A 137 -10.06 -6.63 4.26
C LEU A 137 -11.05 -7.63 3.67
N VAL A 138 -11.09 -7.71 2.34
CA VAL A 138 -11.82 -8.75 1.61
C VAL A 138 -10.91 -9.96 1.44
N ARG A 139 -11.43 -11.15 1.71
CA ARG A 139 -10.72 -12.43 1.48
C ARG A 139 -11.35 -13.16 0.31
N ASP A 140 -10.85 -14.36 0.03
CA ASP A 140 -11.44 -15.28 -0.93
C ASP A 140 -12.77 -15.82 -0.38
N TRP A 141 -13.81 -15.03 -0.57
CA TRP A 141 -15.18 -15.27 -0.11
C TRP A 141 -16.09 -15.37 -1.33
N ASP A 142 -17.11 -16.23 -1.23
CA ASP A 142 -18.20 -16.21 -2.20
C ASP A 142 -19.11 -14.98 -1.99
N GLY A 143 -20.09 -14.83 -2.89
CA GLY A 143 -21.00 -13.69 -2.87
C GLY A 143 -21.89 -13.63 -1.63
N GLU A 144 -22.28 -14.79 -1.08
CA GLU A 144 -23.12 -14.87 0.13
C GLU A 144 -22.31 -14.41 1.36
N ALA A 145 -21.11 -14.94 1.52
CA ALA A 145 -20.21 -14.56 2.60
C ALA A 145 -19.81 -13.08 2.52
N LEU A 146 -19.52 -12.55 1.32
CA LEU A 146 -19.26 -11.13 1.14
C LEU A 146 -20.50 -10.28 1.49
N GLY A 147 -21.70 -10.71 1.08
CA GLY A 147 -22.96 -10.05 1.43
C GLY A 147 -23.14 -9.93 2.94
N GLN A 148 -22.96 -11.04 3.67
CA GLN A 148 -23.05 -11.03 5.13
C GLN A 148 -22.01 -10.10 5.76
N LYS A 149 -20.77 -10.08 5.23
CA LYS A 149 -19.73 -9.18 5.73
C LYS A 149 -20.07 -7.71 5.54
N LEU A 150 -20.66 -7.35 4.40
CA LEU A 150 -21.11 -5.98 4.14
C LEU A 150 -22.18 -5.56 5.15
N GLU A 151 -23.19 -6.41 5.39
CA GLU A 151 -24.22 -6.15 6.42
C GLU A 151 -23.60 -5.95 7.81
N ASP A 152 -22.70 -6.85 8.22
CA ASP A 152 -22.03 -6.76 9.52
C ASP A 152 -21.24 -5.44 9.66
N TRP A 153 -20.56 -5.00 8.60
CA TRP A 153 -19.79 -3.75 8.59
C TRP A 153 -20.67 -2.50 8.73
N PHE A 154 -21.82 -2.46 8.05
CA PHE A 154 -22.72 -1.31 8.09
C PHE A 154 -23.59 -1.27 9.35
N ASP A 155 -23.93 -2.42 9.93
CA ASP A 155 -24.69 -2.51 11.19
C ASP A 155 -23.81 -2.32 12.44
N GLY A 156 -22.50 -2.14 12.27
CA GLY A 156 -21.56 -1.96 13.38
C GLY A 156 -21.32 -3.24 14.19
N ARG A 157 -21.50 -4.42 13.56
CA ARG A 157 -21.33 -5.75 14.17
C ARG A 157 -19.91 -6.33 13.99
N ALA A 158 -18.98 -5.53 13.47
CA ALA A 158 -17.65 -5.95 13.02
C ALA A 158 -16.48 -5.41 13.84
#